data_AF-A0A9P5JH97-F1
#
_entry.id   AF-A0A9P5JH97-F1
#
_cell.length_a   1.000
_cell.length_b   1.000
_cell.length_c   1.000
_cell.angle_alpha   90.00
_cell.angle_beta   90.00
_cell.angle_gamma   90.00
#
_symmetry.space_group_name_H-M   'P 1'
#
loop_
_entity.id
_entity.type
_entity.pdbx_description
1 polymer ?
#
loop_
_entity_poly.entity_id
_entity_poly.type
_entity_poly.pdbx_seq_one_letter_code
_entity_poly.pdbx_strand_id
1 'polypeptide(L)'
;MPFIKLKSWWRGPTQPEDQPAKPEKSKTDVPTIPSEIRESLGIDKDADISALLQNGQMDLLDRTYNVLKAGSDATKRPLVFRCLQDFCYYFNSLPKDFQVRHVSFSRAVPMGRGGEATTYRGQMAGQEVVVREMFLTAKEWSEPGGQEVARLVHREAITHSQLNHNHILPFKGVYHESIDSPPLTIVPYIDGGSLQSVLTPKELLSMDSFKQILIGINKGVGYLHSRQPPVIHGDLHPGNVLLDKYQQPYLCDFGLSRVRHEVSRTRTQRQDGGSTRFSAPELTSSPADKFRTTSQSDIYALAMLTYNMWTGQKPFSEIELEWQVALTSVQGGRPRRPTASTAHVNLAEGVEAAFWRLLQEMWAQDPSKRPVSDIVLSRFEKIFEGTVSFEHEGCIIM
;
A
#
# COMPACT_ATOMS: atom_id res chain seq x y z
N MET A 1 -12.30 23.86 47.74
CA MET A 1 -13.62 23.20 47.63
C MET A 1 -13.86 22.81 46.17
N PRO A 2 -14.48 21.66 45.90
CA PRO A 2 -13.78 20.56 45.23
C PRO A 2 -14.45 20.06 43.94
N PHE A 3 -13.64 19.28 43.22
CA PHE A 3 -13.98 18.25 42.24
C PHE A 3 -15.41 17.70 42.30
N ILE A 4 -16.14 17.82 41.19
CA ILE A 4 -17.34 17.01 40.93
C ILE A 4 -16.95 15.90 39.94
N LYS A 5 -17.04 14.66 40.44
CA LYS A 5 -16.95 13.41 39.68
C LYS A 5 -18.20 13.28 38.79
N LEU A 6 -18.02 13.04 37.49
CA LEU A 6 -19.07 12.44 36.67
C LEU A 6 -18.73 10.96 36.42
N LYS A 7 -19.48 10.10 37.12
CA LYS A 7 -19.51 8.64 36.92
C LYS A 7 -20.35 8.30 35.68
N SER A 8 -19.70 7.70 34.70
CA SER A 8 -20.09 6.47 33.99
C SER A 8 -21.58 6.24 33.68
N TRP A 9 -22.03 6.62 32.48
CA TRP A 9 -23.13 5.94 31.77
C TRP A 9 -22.76 5.81 30.29
N TRP A 10 -21.92 4.84 29.96
CA TRP A 10 -21.80 4.33 28.59
C TRP A 10 -21.71 2.81 28.69
N ARG A 11 -22.82 2.12 28.38
CA ARG A 11 -22.81 0.69 28.08
C ARG A 11 -22.50 0.60 26.60
N GLY A 12 -21.26 0.21 26.28
CA GLY A 12 -20.87 -0.08 24.90
C GLY A 12 -21.71 -1.22 24.32
N PRO A 13 -21.86 -1.30 22.99
CA PRO A 13 -22.45 -2.46 22.35
C PRO A 13 -21.61 -3.70 22.64
N THR A 14 -22.30 -4.79 22.94
CA THR A 14 -21.76 -6.14 23.13
C THR A 14 -20.86 -6.54 21.95
N GLN A 15 -19.63 -6.91 22.25
CA GLN A 15 -18.67 -7.43 21.28
C GLN A 15 -19.19 -8.72 20.63
N PRO A 16 -19.07 -8.90 19.30
CA PRO A 16 -19.02 -10.22 18.71
C PRO A 16 -17.74 -10.93 19.20
N GLU A 17 -17.87 -12.21 19.52
CA GLU A 17 -16.85 -13.08 20.12
C GLU A 17 -15.45 -12.90 19.48
N ASP A 18 -14.49 -12.44 20.28
CA ASP A 18 -13.08 -12.39 19.96
C ASP A 18 -12.56 -13.81 19.70
N GLN A 19 -12.29 -14.16 18.43
CA GLN A 19 -11.32 -15.20 18.14
C GLN A 19 -9.96 -14.72 18.69
N PRO A 20 -9.27 -15.49 19.55
CA PRO A 20 -8.00 -15.05 20.11
C PRO A 20 -6.99 -14.85 18.97
N ALA A 21 -6.54 -13.61 18.82
CA ALA A 21 -5.47 -13.25 17.91
C ALA A 21 -4.24 -14.11 18.20
N LYS A 22 -3.69 -14.76 17.16
CA LYS A 22 -2.38 -15.42 17.27
C LYS A 22 -1.35 -14.37 17.71
N PRO A 23 -0.53 -14.66 18.74
CA PRO A 23 0.49 -13.72 19.19
C PRO A 23 1.46 -13.41 18.05
N GLU A 24 1.72 -12.13 17.87
CA GLU A 24 2.68 -11.60 16.90
C GLU A 24 4.09 -12.04 17.34
N LYS A 25 4.80 -12.77 16.48
CA LYS A 25 6.19 -13.19 16.72
C LYS A 25 7.07 -11.96 16.97
N SER A 26 7.95 -12.05 17.96
CA SER A 26 8.82 -10.96 18.40
C SER A 26 9.81 -10.55 17.30
N LYS A 27 10.31 -9.29 17.37
CA LYS A 27 11.23 -8.65 16.41
C LYS A 27 12.61 -9.32 16.24
N THR A 28 12.83 -10.49 16.82
CA THR A 28 14.08 -11.27 16.78
C THR A 28 13.84 -12.77 16.65
N ASP A 29 12.61 -13.21 16.38
CA ASP A 29 12.29 -14.64 16.36
C ASP A 29 12.95 -15.33 15.17
N VAL A 30 13.77 -16.33 15.49
CA VAL A 30 14.39 -17.25 14.53
C VAL A 30 13.29 -17.80 13.59
N PRO A 31 13.47 -17.72 12.26
CA PRO A 31 12.48 -18.19 11.32
C PRO A 31 12.16 -19.66 11.55
N THR A 32 10.88 -19.99 11.60
CA THR A 32 10.44 -21.39 11.66
C THR A 32 10.23 -21.91 10.25
N ILE A 33 10.72 -23.12 9.97
CA ILE A 33 10.47 -23.81 8.69
C ILE A 33 9.38 -24.86 8.92
N PRO A 34 8.15 -24.65 8.39
CA PRO A 34 7.05 -25.62 8.49
C PRO A 34 7.48 -26.98 7.93
N SER A 35 7.16 -28.04 8.66
CA SER A 35 7.49 -29.42 8.28
C SER A 35 7.00 -29.79 6.87
N GLU A 36 5.87 -29.22 6.46
CA GLU A 36 5.13 -29.45 5.23
C GLU A 36 5.90 -29.00 3.98
N ILE A 37 6.84 -28.07 4.14
CA ILE A 37 7.65 -27.54 3.04
C ILE A 37 9.12 -27.97 3.11
N ARG A 38 9.58 -28.61 4.19
CA ARG A 38 11.00 -28.99 4.36
C ARG A 38 11.51 -29.84 3.21
N GLU A 39 10.75 -30.86 2.82
CA GLU A 39 11.09 -31.72 1.68
C GLU A 39 11.19 -30.92 0.37
N SER A 40 10.26 -29.98 0.14
CA SER A 40 10.28 -29.11 -1.03
C SER A 40 11.51 -28.20 -1.05
N LEU A 41 12.03 -27.82 0.11
CA LEU A 41 13.26 -27.04 0.26
C LEU A 41 14.55 -27.91 0.25
N GLY A 42 14.42 -29.24 0.10
CA GLY A 42 15.54 -30.16 0.17
C GLY A 42 16.19 -30.22 1.56
N ILE A 43 15.40 -30.03 2.61
CA ILE A 43 15.81 -30.10 4.01
C ILE A 43 15.42 -31.46 4.57
N ASP A 44 16.41 -32.22 5.04
CA ASP A 44 16.21 -33.52 5.67
C ASP A 44 15.37 -33.38 6.96
N LYS A 45 14.61 -34.41 7.31
CA LYS A 45 13.81 -34.48 8.54
C LYS A 45 14.67 -34.33 9.78
N ASP A 46 15.89 -34.87 9.75
CA ASP A 46 16.86 -34.84 10.84
C ASP A 46 17.85 -33.66 10.74
N ALA A 47 17.65 -32.76 9.77
CA ALA A 47 18.54 -31.61 9.59
C ALA A 47 18.49 -30.67 10.80
N ASP A 48 19.66 -30.23 11.25
CA ASP A 48 19.77 -29.16 12.24
C ASP A 48 19.39 -27.82 11.59
N ILE A 49 18.12 -27.43 11.79
CA ILE A 49 17.56 -26.17 11.30
C ILE A 49 18.36 -24.97 11.84
N SER A 50 18.88 -25.05 13.07
CA SER A 50 19.65 -23.95 13.66
C SER A 50 20.98 -23.77 12.93
N ALA A 51 21.67 -24.87 12.61
CA ALA A 51 22.91 -24.83 11.83
C ALA A 51 22.69 -24.30 10.41
N LEU A 52 21.57 -24.67 9.76
CA LEU A 52 21.20 -24.16 8.43
C LEU A 52 20.94 -22.65 8.45
N LEU A 53 20.23 -22.15 9.46
CA LEU A 53 19.97 -20.72 9.61
C LEU A 53 21.25 -19.92 9.94
N GLN A 54 22.26 -20.53 10.57
CA GLN A 54 23.53 -19.86 10.87
C GLN A 54 24.49 -19.87 9.67
N ASN A 55 24.66 -21.00 8.99
CA ASN A 55 25.76 -21.21 8.04
C ASN A 55 25.31 -21.38 6.57
N GLY A 56 24.01 -21.56 6.32
CA GLY A 56 23.44 -21.87 4.99
C GLY A 56 22.50 -20.80 4.44
N GLN A 57 22.60 -19.55 4.93
CA GLN A 57 21.61 -18.48 4.69
C GLN A 57 21.29 -18.25 3.22
N MET A 58 22.32 -18.09 2.37
CA MET A 58 22.13 -17.83 0.94
C MET A 58 21.58 -19.04 0.18
N ASP A 59 22.04 -20.25 0.53
CA ASP A 59 21.54 -21.49 -0.06
C ASP A 59 20.05 -21.69 0.27
N LEU A 60 19.66 -21.42 1.52
CA LEU A 60 18.26 -21.49 1.95
C LEU A 60 17.37 -20.45 1.26
N LEU A 61 17.85 -19.21 1.11
CA LEU A 61 17.16 -18.16 0.36
C LEU A 61 16.93 -18.57 -1.11
N ASP A 62 18.00 -18.99 -1.79
CA ASP A 62 17.96 -19.36 -3.21
C ASP A 62 17.07 -20.59 -3.44
N ARG A 63 17.15 -21.63 -2.59
CA ARG A 63 16.27 -22.81 -2.66
C ARG A 63 14.80 -22.43 -2.48
N THR A 64 14.50 -21.63 -1.47
CA THR A 64 13.11 -21.21 -1.18
C THR A 64 12.55 -20.37 -2.33
N TYR A 65 13.35 -19.48 -2.89
CA TYR A 65 12.96 -18.69 -4.06
C TYR A 65 12.75 -19.54 -5.31
N ASN A 66 13.62 -20.51 -5.57
CA ASN A 66 13.49 -21.42 -6.70
C ASN A 66 12.21 -22.28 -6.61
N VAL A 67 11.86 -22.76 -5.42
CA VAL A 67 10.61 -23.49 -5.19
C VAL A 67 9.39 -22.60 -5.43
N LEU A 68 9.45 -21.33 -5.01
CA LEU A 68 8.39 -20.36 -5.27
C LEU A 68 8.23 -20.06 -6.77
N LYS A 69 9.36 -19.93 -7.49
CA LYS A 69 9.42 -19.62 -8.92
C LYS A 69 9.00 -20.78 -9.81
N ALA A 70 9.35 -22.02 -9.43
CA ALA A 70 9.00 -23.23 -10.18
C ALA A 70 7.48 -23.55 -10.16
N GLY A 71 6.69 -22.78 -9.40
CA GLY A 71 5.25 -23.03 -9.27
C GLY A 71 4.97 -24.17 -8.31
N SER A 72 5.31 -23.97 -7.02
CA SER A 72 4.97 -24.92 -5.97
C SER A 72 3.46 -25.21 -5.92
N ASP A 73 3.14 -26.42 -5.43
CA ASP A 73 1.77 -26.84 -5.11
C ASP A 73 0.98 -25.69 -4.49
N ALA A 74 -0.22 -25.41 -5.02
CA ALA A 74 -1.09 -24.31 -4.58
C ALA A 74 -1.32 -24.33 -3.06
N THR A 75 -1.31 -25.51 -2.42
CA THR A 75 -1.44 -25.66 -0.97
C THR A 75 -0.19 -25.24 -0.19
N LYS A 76 1.01 -25.47 -0.76
CA LYS A 76 2.30 -25.17 -0.13
C LYS A 76 2.81 -23.78 -0.46
N ARG A 77 2.39 -23.20 -1.59
CA ARG A 77 2.85 -21.90 -2.08
C ARG A 77 2.75 -20.78 -1.03
N PRO A 78 1.65 -20.62 -0.26
CA PRO A 78 1.57 -19.59 0.77
C PRO A 78 2.60 -19.78 1.89
N LEU A 79 2.90 -21.03 2.27
CA LEU A 79 3.91 -21.35 3.28
C LEU A 79 5.32 -21.05 2.76
N VAL A 80 5.63 -21.47 1.53
CA VAL A 80 6.93 -21.18 0.89
C VAL A 80 7.14 -19.68 0.77
N PHE A 81 6.14 -18.95 0.29
CA PHE A 81 6.18 -17.49 0.16
C PHE A 81 6.41 -16.81 1.51
N ARG A 82 5.68 -17.25 2.55
CA ARG A 82 5.86 -16.69 3.89
C ARG A 82 7.24 -16.98 4.46
N CYS A 83 7.76 -18.19 4.29
CA CYS A 83 9.12 -18.53 4.70
C CYS A 83 10.16 -17.69 3.98
N LEU A 84 10.00 -17.45 2.67
CA LEU A 84 10.90 -16.58 1.93
C LEU A 84 10.90 -15.16 2.49
N GLN A 85 9.72 -14.59 2.78
CA GLN A 85 9.60 -13.27 3.40
C GLN A 85 10.30 -13.22 4.77
N ASP A 86 10.09 -14.24 5.60
CA ASP A 86 10.68 -14.32 6.94
C ASP A 86 12.21 -14.50 6.86
N PHE A 87 12.73 -15.28 5.89
CA PHE A 87 14.17 -15.41 5.64
C PHE A 87 14.79 -14.11 5.14
N CYS A 88 14.17 -13.44 4.16
CA CYS A 88 14.71 -12.18 3.64
C CYS A 88 14.78 -11.11 4.73
N TYR A 89 13.73 -11.04 5.57
CA TYR A 89 13.72 -10.16 6.74
C TYR A 89 14.79 -10.55 7.75
N TYR A 90 14.86 -11.82 8.16
CA TYR A 90 15.77 -12.26 9.23
C TYR A 90 17.25 -12.16 8.82
N PHE A 91 17.59 -12.60 7.60
CA PHE A 91 18.96 -12.54 7.09
C PHE A 91 19.35 -11.16 6.55
N ASN A 92 18.40 -10.23 6.44
CA ASN A 92 18.61 -8.92 5.80
C ASN A 92 19.28 -9.08 4.42
N SER A 93 18.76 -10.02 3.62
CA SER A 93 19.34 -10.38 2.33
C SER A 93 18.27 -10.90 1.38
N LEU A 94 18.61 -11.02 0.10
CA LEU A 94 17.70 -11.44 -0.98
C LEU A 94 18.31 -12.58 -1.79
N PRO A 95 17.50 -13.44 -2.41
CA PRO A 95 17.97 -14.47 -3.35
C PRO A 95 18.85 -13.87 -4.45
N LYS A 96 19.88 -14.58 -4.92
CA LYS A 96 20.86 -14.05 -5.88
C LYS A 96 20.23 -13.62 -7.20
N ASP A 97 19.29 -14.42 -7.70
CA ASP A 97 18.56 -14.15 -8.95
C ASP A 97 17.62 -12.94 -8.84
N PHE A 98 17.31 -12.53 -7.61
CA PHE A 98 16.46 -11.38 -7.32
C PHE A 98 17.23 -10.05 -7.29
N GLN A 99 18.54 -10.12 -7.05
CA GLN A 99 19.40 -8.96 -6.94
C GLN A 99 19.79 -8.44 -8.33
N VAL A 100 19.57 -7.14 -8.53
CA VAL A 100 20.05 -6.43 -9.71
C VAL A 100 21.56 -6.31 -9.61
N ARG A 101 22.28 -6.67 -10.68
CA ARG A 101 23.76 -6.60 -10.70
C ARG A 101 24.29 -5.26 -11.16
N HIS A 102 23.59 -4.61 -12.10
CA HIS A 102 24.04 -3.38 -12.73
C HIS A 102 22.85 -2.45 -13.00
N VAL A 103 22.95 -1.21 -12.50
CA VAL A 103 22.07 -0.09 -12.84
C VAL A 103 22.92 1.18 -12.84
N SER A 104 22.74 2.04 -13.84
CA SER A 104 23.42 3.33 -13.91
C SER A 104 22.43 4.46 -13.60
N PHE A 105 22.73 5.28 -12.61
CA PHE A 105 21.91 6.43 -12.21
C PHE A 105 22.80 7.52 -11.58
N SER A 106 22.27 8.73 -11.41
CA SER A 106 22.99 9.85 -10.78
C SER A 106 22.16 10.45 -9.65
N ARG A 107 22.80 10.62 -8.48
CA ARG A 107 22.19 11.30 -7.32
C ARG A 107 22.19 12.84 -7.45
N ALA A 108 22.82 13.39 -8.48
CA ALA A 108 22.93 14.83 -8.67
C ALA A 108 21.59 15.51 -9.00
N VAL A 109 20.68 14.79 -9.68
CA VAL A 109 19.38 15.32 -10.10
C VAL A 109 18.28 14.34 -9.68
N PRO A 110 17.71 14.48 -8.46
CA PRO A 110 16.58 13.66 -8.05
C PRO A 110 15.36 13.99 -8.91
N MET A 111 14.60 12.96 -9.30
CA MET A 111 13.30 13.13 -9.97
C MET A 111 12.25 13.69 -9.02
N GLY A 112 12.35 13.32 -7.75
CA GLY A 112 11.48 13.79 -6.69
C GLY A 112 11.95 13.32 -5.33
N ARG A 113 11.54 14.06 -4.30
CA ARG A 113 11.59 13.61 -2.91
C ARG A 113 10.17 13.43 -2.44
N GLY A 114 9.74 12.18 -2.29
CA GLY A 114 8.52 11.87 -1.56
C GLY A 114 8.74 12.01 -0.06
N GLY A 115 7.73 11.70 0.76
CA GLY A 115 7.86 11.73 2.22
C GLY A 115 8.93 10.77 2.77
N GLU A 116 9.42 9.83 1.98
CA GLU A 116 10.03 8.58 2.49
C GLU A 116 11.22 8.09 1.70
N ALA A 117 11.28 8.47 0.43
CA ALA A 117 12.32 8.06 -0.47
C ALA A 117 12.63 9.17 -1.47
N THR A 118 13.87 9.17 -1.91
CA THR A 118 14.30 9.92 -3.09
C THR A 118 14.26 8.99 -4.29
N THR A 119 13.75 9.48 -5.41
CA THR A 119 13.75 8.75 -6.67
C THR A 119 14.72 9.38 -7.65
N TYR A 120 15.44 8.53 -8.39
CA TYR A 120 16.40 8.92 -9.41
C TYR A 120 16.08 8.21 -10.72
N ARG A 121 16.27 8.89 -11.84
CA ARG A 121 16.18 8.26 -13.16
C ARG A 121 17.46 7.47 -13.41
N GLY A 122 17.32 6.27 -13.95
CA GLY A 122 18.43 5.40 -14.28
C GLY A 122 18.20 4.59 -15.54
N GLN A 123 19.18 3.75 -15.86
CA GLN A 123 19.16 2.83 -16.98
C GLN A 123 19.57 1.44 -16.49
N MET A 124 18.83 0.41 -16.93
CA MET A 124 19.12 -0.98 -16.63
C MET A 124 18.84 -1.82 -17.88
N ALA A 125 19.86 -2.54 -18.38
CA ALA A 125 19.76 -3.35 -19.59
C ALA A 125 19.15 -2.60 -20.80
N GLY A 126 19.51 -1.33 -20.98
CA GLY A 126 19.00 -0.47 -22.06
C GLY A 126 17.57 0.05 -21.87
N GLN A 127 16.94 -0.21 -20.72
CA GLN A 127 15.60 0.29 -20.37
C GLN A 127 15.70 1.39 -19.31
N GLU A 128 14.85 2.39 -19.44
CA GLU A 128 14.70 3.43 -18.43
C GLU A 128 14.05 2.86 -17.16
N VAL A 129 14.65 3.17 -16.01
CA VAL A 129 14.17 2.73 -14.70
C VAL A 129 14.15 3.88 -13.71
N VAL A 130 13.40 3.70 -12.64
CA VAL A 130 13.47 4.54 -11.44
C VAL A 130 14.21 3.75 -10.37
N VAL A 131 15.24 4.38 -9.82
CA VAL A 131 15.99 3.92 -8.64
C VAL A 131 15.43 4.64 -7.43
N ARG A 132 14.90 3.90 -6.46
CA ARG A 132 14.32 4.46 -5.25
C ARG A 132 15.21 4.16 -4.05
N GLU A 133 15.55 5.22 -3.33
CA GLU A 133 16.42 5.20 -2.16
C GLU A 133 15.63 5.68 -0.94
N MET A 134 15.50 4.83 0.08
CA MET A 134 14.83 5.22 1.33
C MET A 134 15.61 6.36 1.99
N PHE A 135 14.90 7.39 2.40
CA PHE A 135 15.51 8.63 2.84
C PHE A 135 15.84 8.54 4.33
N LEU A 136 17.05 8.06 4.60
CA LEU A 136 17.74 8.09 5.89
C LEU A 136 19.16 8.65 5.66
N THR A 137 19.68 9.35 6.66
CA THR A 137 21.08 9.79 6.68
C THR A 137 22.03 8.61 6.85
N ALA A 138 23.31 8.79 6.49
CA ALA A 138 24.34 7.76 6.70
C ALA A 138 24.44 7.31 8.18
N LYS A 139 24.22 8.25 9.11
CA LYS A 139 24.16 7.95 10.54
C LYS A 139 22.96 7.08 10.88
N GLU A 140 21.76 7.44 10.43
CA GLU A 140 20.53 6.68 10.69
C GLU A 140 20.58 5.27 10.08
N TRP A 141 21.25 5.09 8.93
CA TRP A 141 21.52 3.77 8.34
C TRP A 141 22.44 2.88 9.19
N SER A 142 23.36 3.51 9.92
CA SER A 142 24.30 2.81 10.80
C SER A 142 23.66 2.43 12.15
N GLU A 143 22.48 2.97 12.46
CA GLU A 143 21.73 2.69 13.68
C GLU A 143 20.77 1.50 13.49
N PRO A 144 20.31 0.85 14.58
CA PRO A 144 19.40 -0.29 14.50
C PRO A 144 18.12 -0.03 13.68
N GLY A 145 17.61 1.20 13.69
CA GLY A 145 16.44 1.59 12.90
C GLY A 145 16.68 1.51 11.38
N GLY A 146 17.85 1.93 10.91
CA GLY A 146 18.23 1.78 9.50
C GLY A 146 18.32 0.32 9.06
N GLN A 147 18.88 -0.54 9.90
CA GLN A 147 18.92 -1.98 9.64
C GLN A 147 17.52 -2.59 9.60
N GLU A 148 16.61 -2.14 10.45
CA GLU A 148 15.20 -2.57 10.41
C GLU A 148 14.50 -2.12 9.10
N VAL A 149 14.78 -0.90 8.63
CA VAL A 149 14.30 -0.41 7.34
C VAL A 149 14.80 -1.31 6.20
N ALA A 150 16.07 -1.70 6.20
CA ALA A 150 16.62 -2.61 5.19
C ALA A 150 15.88 -3.96 5.17
N ARG A 151 15.68 -4.58 6.34
CA ARG A 151 14.95 -5.87 6.46
C ARG A 151 13.52 -5.77 5.94
N LEU A 152 12.82 -4.68 6.27
CA LEU A 152 11.47 -4.44 5.78
C LEU A 152 11.45 -4.22 4.26
N VAL A 153 12.42 -3.49 3.70
CA VAL A 153 12.56 -3.31 2.24
C VAL A 153 12.77 -4.65 1.54
N HIS A 154 13.67 -5.52 2.02
CA HIS A 154 13.88 -6.84 1.42
C HIS A 154 12.63 -7.70 1.47
N ARG A 155 11.93 -7.71 2.61
CA ARG A 155 10.66 -8.40 2.77
C ARG A 155 9.61 -7.92 1.77
N GLU A 156 9.42 -6.61 1.65
CA GLU A 156 8.39 -6.04 0.76
C GLU A 156 8.77 -6.15 -0.72
N ALA A 157 10.06 -6.16 -1.05
CA ALA A 157 10.52 -6.43 -2.42
C ALA A 157 10.07 -7.83 -2.89
N ILE A 158 10.17 -8.84 -2.03
CA ILE A 158 9.64 -10.18 -2.33
C ILE A 158 8.13 -10.14 -2.53
N THR A 159 7.38 -9.41 -1.69
CA THR A 159 5.93 -9.23 -1.88
C THR A 159 5.61 -8.63 -3.25
N HIS A 160 6.25 -7.51 -3.58
CA HIS A 160 6.04 -6.78 -4.84
C HIS A 160 6.35 -7.67 -6.05
N SER A 161 7.42 -8.46 -5.99
CA SER A 161 7.81 -9.33 -7.10
C SER A 161 6.81 -10.42 -7.48
N GLN A 162 5.91 -10.78 -6.57
CA GLN A 162 4.87 -11.78 -6.84
C GLN A 162 3.63 -11.18 -7.51
N LEU A 163 3.62 -9.85 -7.71
CA LEU A 163 2.50 -9.13 -8.28
C LEU A 163 2.71 -8.90 -9.77
N ASN A 164 1.72 -9.30 -10.55
CA ASN A 164 1.69 -9.14 -12.00
C ASN A 164 0.25 -8.84 -12.45
N HIS A 165 0.02 -7.57 -12.81
CA HIS A 165 -1.28 -7.07 -13.24
C HIS A 165 -1.13 -5.74 -13.99
N ASN A 166 -2.01 -5.47 -14.96
CA ASN A 166 -1.92 -4.29 -15.85
C ASN A 166 -2.07 -2.93 -15.16
N HIS A 167 -2.48 -2.91 -13.89
CA HIS A 167 -2.67 -1.72 -13.08
C HIS A 167 -1.77 -1.67 -11.84
N ILE A 168 -0.79 -2.56 -11.76
CA ILE A 168 0.21 -2.61 -10.70
C ILE A 168 1.57 -2.34 -11.33
N LEU A 169 2.32 -1.37 -10.78
CA LEU A 169 3.66 -1.08 -11.28
C LEU A 169 4.54 -2.33 -11.12
N PRO A 170 5.17 -2.85 -12.19
CA PRO A 170 6.03 -4.02 -12.09
C PRO A 170 7.26 -3.76 -11.20
N PHE A 171 7.73 -4.80 -10.51
CA PHE A 171 9.01 -4.75 -9.78
C PHE A 171 10.15 -5.27 -10.65
N LYS A 172 11.31 -4.62 -10.61
CA LYS A 172 12.50 -5.06 -11.38
C LYS A 172 13.58 -5.71 -10.51
N GLY A 173 13.62 -5.40 -9.21
CA GLY A 173 14.55 -6.02 -8.27
C GLY A 173 15.12 -5.01 -7.28
N VAL A 174 16.12 -5.46 -6.52
CA VAL A 174 16.85 -4.63 -5.55
C VAL A 174 18.32 -4.58 -5.94
N TYR A 175 18.89 -3.39 -5.94
CA TYR A 175 20.30 -3.15 -6.17
C TYR A 175 20.98 -2.75 -4.86
N HIS A 176 22.19 -3.26 -4.64
CA HIS A 176 23.09 -2.83 -3.57
C HIS A 176 24.39 -2.35 -4.22
N GLU A 177 24.85 -1.15 -3.88
CA GLU A 177 26.14 -0.61 -4.36
C GLU A 177 27.32 -1.34 -3.69
N SER A 178 27.15 -1.74 -2.44
CA SER A 178 28.06 -2.57 -1.65
C SER A 178 27.28 -3.38 -0.61
N ILE A 179 27.94 -4.32 0.07
CA ILE A 179 27.30 -5.19 1.06
C ILE A 179 26.69 -4.41 2.24
N ASP A 180 27.26 -3.25 2.56
CA ASP A 180 26.81 -2.37 3.66
C ASP A 180 25.96 -1.19 3.16
N SER A 181 25.73 -1.09 1.85
CA SER A 181 24.94 -0.01 1.28
C SER A 181 23.45 -0.23 1.51
N PRO A 182 22.67 0.85 1.68
CA PRO A 182 21.22 0.77 1.70
C PRO A 182 20.64 0.05 0.47
N PRO A 183 19.59 -0.77 0.62
CA PRO A 183 18.92 -1.36 -0.52
C PRO A 183 18.25 -0.28 -1.39
N LEU A 184 18.49 -0.36 -2.69
CA LEU A 184 17.86 0.49 -3.70
C LEU A 184 16.84 -0.33 -4.47
N THR A 185 15.57 0.07 -4.44
CA THR A 185 14.52 -0.65 -5.19
C THR A 185 14.41 -0.11 -6.61
N ILE A 186 14.23 -1.02 -7.56
CA ILE A 186 14.21 -0.70 -8.99
C ILE A 186 12.83 -1.02 -9.56
N VAL A 187 12.25 -0.05 -10.26
CA VAL A 187 10.97 -0.17 -10.97
C VAL A 187 11.07 0.47 -12.36
N PRO A 188 10.17 0.16 -13.32
CA PRO A 188 10.14 0.84 -14.61
C PRO A 188 9.91 2.33 -14.45
N TYR A 189 10.51 3.13 -15.34
CA TYR A 189 10.11 4.53 -15.51
C TYR A 189 8.79 4.60 -16.28
N ILE A 190 7.84 5.38 -15.75
CA ILE A 190 6.55 5.68 -16.37
C ILE A 190 6.55 7.17 -16.75
N ASP A 191 6.25 7.47 -18.02
CA ASP A 191 6.51 8.76 -18.66
C ASP A 191 5.44 9.83 -18.38
N GLY A 192 4.21 9.46 -18.08
CA GLY A 192 3.10 10.40 -17.82
C GLY A 192 3.03 10.96 -16.38
N GLY A 193 3.99 10.62 -15.51
CA GLY A 193 4.06 11.15 -14.15
C GLY A 193 2.99 10.58 -13.22
N SER A 194 2.74 11.26 -12.10
CA SER A 194 1.73 10.84 -11.12
C SER A 194 0.38 11.51 -11.36
N LEU A 195 -0.70 10.86 -10.98
CA LEU A 195 -2.05 11.43 -11.01
C LEU A 195 -2.12 12.74 -10.20
N GLN A 196 -1.32 12.88 -9.13
CA GLN A 196 -1.19 14.13 -8.38
C GLN A 196 -0.72 15.32 -9.25
N SER A 197 0.14 15.06 -10.25
CA SER A 197 0.64 16.08 -11.17
C SER A 197 -0.36 16.41 -12.29
N VAL A 198 -1.26 15.48 -12.61
CA VAL A 198 -2.31 15.66 -13.62
C VAL A 198 -3.54 16.36 -13.04
N LEU A 199 -3.90 16.06 -11.78
CA LEU A 199 -5.03 16.70 -11.10
C LEU A 199 -4.67 18.14 -10.69
N THR A 200 -4.71 19.06 -11.66
CA THR A 200 -4.48 20.49 -11.45
C THR A 200 -5.77 21.30 -11.67
N PRO A 201 -5.90 22.49 -11.07
CA PRO A 201 -7.04 23.37 -11.34
C PRO A 201 -7.17 23.84 -12.79
N LYS A 202 -6.11 23.68 -13.61
CA LYS A 202 -6.04 24.22 -14.97
C LYS A 202 -6.43 23.22 -16.06
N GLU A 203 -6.28 21.93 -15.80
CA GLU A 203 -6.49 20.87 -16.79
C GLU A 203 -7.54 19.89 -16.29
N LEU A 204 -8.72 19.90 -16.91
CA LEU A 204 -9.80 18.99 -16.57
C LEU A 204 -9.57 17.61 -17.20
N LEU A 205 -9.76 16.55 -16.43
CA LEU A 205 -9.87 15.20 -16.98
C LEU A 205 -11.12 15.09 -17.87
N SER A 206 -10.95 14.51 -19.06
CA SER A 206 -12.10 14.09 -19.87
C SER A 206 -12.90 13.02 -19.13
N MET A 207 -14.20 12.88 -19.44
CA MET A 207 -15.03 11.80 -18.87
C MET A 207 -14.44 10.42 -19.12
N ASP A 208 -13.90 10.19 -20.32
CA ASP A 208 -13.33 8.90 -20.70
C ASP A 208 -12.04 8.62 -19.94
N SER A 209 -11.16 9.62 -19.83
CA SER A 209 -9.96 9.57 -18.98
C SER A 209 -10.31 9.27 -17.52
N PHE A 210 -11.28 10.00 -16.96
CA PHE A 210 -11.72 9.80 -15.59
C PHE A 210 -12.21 8.37 -15.34
N LYS A 211 -13.06 7.84 -16.23
CA LYS A 211 -13.55 6.45 -16.16
C LYS A 211 -12.41 5.46 -16.29
N GLN A 212 -11.55 5.60 -17.28
CA GLN A 212 -10.41 4.70 -17.52
C GLN A 212 -9.48 4.62 -16.30
N ILE A 213 -9.11 5.78 -15.76
CA ILE A 213 -8.23 5.87 -14.59
C ILE A 213 -8.92 5.27 -13.36
N LEU A 214 -10.18 5.66 -13.08
CA LEU A 214 -10.89 5.19 -11.89
C LEU A 214 -11.10 3.66 -11.92
N ILE A 215 -11.56 3.12 -13.04
CA ILE A 215 -11.76 1.67 -13.19
C ILE A 215 -10.41 0.94 -13.10
N GLY A 216 -9.35 1.47 -13.70
CA GLY A 216 -8.02 0.87 -13.62
C GLY A 216 -7.47 0.83 -12.20
N ILE A 217 -7.61 1.91 -11.43
CA ILE A 217 -7.26 1.96 -10.01
C ILE A 217 -8.04 0.89 -9.23
N ASN A 218 -9.36 0.80 -9.42
CA ASN A 218 -10.20 -0.19 -8.76
C ASN A 218 -9.78 -1.63 -9.08
N LYS A 219 -9.47 -1.92 -10.36
CA LYS A 219 -8.93 -3.22 -10.78
C LYS A 219 -7.59 -3.52 -10.11
N GLY A 220 -6.71 -2.53 -9.98
CA GLY A 220 -5.46 -2.65 -9.24
C GLY A 220 -5.68 -3.00 -7.77
N VAL A 221 -6.55 -2.26 -7.08
CA VAL A 221 -6.89 -2.51 -5.67
C VAL A 221 -7.52 -3.89 -5.48
N GLY A 222 -8.49 -4.27 -6.32
CA GLY A 222 -9.10 -5.60 -6.30
C GLY A 222 -8.10 -6.72 -6.53
N TYR A 223 -7.14 -6.52 -7.45
CA TYR A 223 -6.04 -7.47 -7.65
C TYR A 223 -5.18 -7.65 -6.39
N LEU A 224 -4.80 -6.56 -5.70
CA LEU A 224 -4.01 -6.63 -4.46
C LEU A 224 -4.79 -7.36 -3.35
N HIS A 225 -6.06 -7.01 -3.17
CA HIS A 225 -6.91 -7.59 -2.13
C HIS A 225 -7.26 -9.06 -2.37
N SER A 226 -7.29 -9.51 -3.63
CA SER A 226 -7.51 -10.91 -4.01
C SER A 226 -6.28 -11.81 -3.88
N ARG A 227 -5.10 -11.27 -3.52
CA ARG A 227 -3.92 -12.10 -3.25
C ARG A 227 -4.13 -12.94 -1.98
N GLN A 228 -3.39 -14.02 -1.84
CA GLN A 228 -3.43 -14.87 -0.65
C GLN A 228 -2.03 -15.00 -0.02
N PRO A 229 -1.76 -14.37 1.14
CA PRO A 229 -2.66 -13.44 1.85
C PRO A 229 -2.90 -12.13 1.06
N PRO A 230 -3.97 -11.36 1.38
CA PRO A 230 -4.24 -10.08 0.74
C PRO A 230 -3.06 -9.12 0.87
N VAL A 231 -2.72 -8.44 -0.22
CA VAL A 231 -1.76 -7.34 -0.18
C VAL A 231 -2.53 -6.06 0.05
N ILE A 232 -2.15 -5.33 1.09
CA ILE A 232 -2.77 -4.04 1.44
C ILE A 232 -1.88 -2.94 0.87
N HIS A 233 -2.46 -1.98 0.14
CA HIS A 233 -1.70 -0.85 -0.36
C HIS A 233 -1.20 0.01 0.81
N GLY A 234 -2.10 0.43 1.69
CA GLY A 234 -1.79 1.12 2.94
C GLY A 234 -1.36 2.58 2.81
N ASP A 235 -1.35 3.13 1.59
CA ASP A 235 -1.01 4.53 1.31
C ASP A 235 -1.57 4.98 -0.05
N LEU A 236 -2.83 4.65 -0.32
CA LEU A 236 -3.42 4.97 -1.60
C LEU A 236 -3.75 6.46 -1.67
N HIS A 237 -3.06 7.19 -2.55
CA HIS A 237 -3.29 8.61 -2.83
C HIS A 237 -2.80 8.95 -4.25
N PRO A 238 -3.10 10.15 -4.80
CA PRO A 238 -2.80 10.47 -6.21
C PRO A 238 -1.31 10.45 -6.56
N GLY A 239 -0.43 10.57 -5.57
CA GLY A 239 1.03 10.52 -5.76
C GLY A 239 1.54 9.10 -5.99
N ASN A 240 0.79 8.09 -5.54
CA ASN A 240 1.11 6.67 -5.68
C ASN A 240 0.33 6.00 -6.84
N VAL A 241 -0.25 6.82 -7.72
CA VAL A 241 -0.85 6.37 -8.99
C VAL A 241 -0.06 7.01 -10.11
N LEU A 242 0.72 6.21 -10.84
CA LEU A 242 1.43 6.66 -12.04
C LEU A 242 0.53 6.49 -13.26
N LEU A 243 0.67 7.38 -14.23
CA LEU A 243 -0.04 7.33 -15.51
C LEU A 243 1.00 7.21 -16.61
N ASP A 244 0.80 6.28 -17.55
CA ASP A 244 1.59 6.27 -18.79
C ASP A 244 1.05 7.31 -19.80
N LYS A 245 1.72 7.42 -20.95
CA LYS A 245 1.27 8.26 -22.07
C LYS A 245 -0.15 7.98 -22.61
N TYR A 246 -0.75 6.84 -22.27
CA TYR A 246 -2.11 6.48 -22.65
C TYR A 246 -3.11 6.63 -21.48
N GLN A 247 -2.68 7.27 -20.38
CA GLN A 247 -3.46 7.43 -19.15
C GLN A 247 -3.87 6.11 -18.49
N GLN A 248 -3.12 5.04 -18.74
CA GLN A 248 -3.26 3.78 -18.03
C GLN A 248 -2.69 3.95 -16.61
N PRO A 249 -3.47 3.67 -15.54
CA PRO A 249 -3.00 3.85 -14.18
C PRO A 249 -2.20 2.63 -13.69
N TYR A 250 -1.11 2.91 -12.98
CA TYR A 250 -0.26 1.96 -12.28
C TYR A 250 -0.16 2.35 -10.81
N LEU A 251 -0.67 1.50 -9.92
CA LEU A 251 -0.46 1.65 -8.49
C LEU A 251 1.01 1.37 -8.17
N CYS A 252 1.63 2.20 -7.35
CA CYS A 252 2.99 1.99 -6.85
C CYS A 252 3.03 2.15 -5.32
N ASP A 253 4.19 1.85 -4.73
CA ASP A 253 4.47 2.07 -3.30
C ASP A 253 3.51 1.36 -2.31
N PHE A 254 2.85 0.30 -2.76
CA PHE A 254 2.00 -0.57 -1.93
C PHE A 254 2.82 -1.49 -1.03
N GLY A 255 2.24 -1.91 0.10
CA GLY A 255 2.88 -2.82 1.06
C GLY A 255 4.00 -2.19 1.87
N LEU A 256 4.38 -0.94 1.59
CA LEU A 256 5.50 -0.29 2.27
C LEU A 256 5.13 0.31 3.62
N SER A 257 3.86 0.32 4.04
CA SER A 257 3.36 1.01 5.24
C SER A 257 4.19 0.78 6.51
N ARG A 258 4.78 -0.40 6.67
CA ARG A 258 5.72 -0.72 7.76
C ARG A 258 7.08 -0.05 7.59
N VAL A 259 7.65 -0.08 6.39
CA VAL A 259 8.89 0.64 6.02
C VAL A 259 8.71 2.13 6.32
N ARG A 260 7.59 2.71 5.88
CA ARG A 260 7.20 4.11 6.09
C ARG A 260 7.24 4.51 7.56
N HIS A 261 6.56 3.72 8.37
CA HIS A 261 6.46 3.94 9.80
C HIS A 261 7.83 3.82 10.48
N GLU A 262 8.65 2.86 10.09
CA GLU A 262 9.99 2.69 10.66
C GLU A 262 10.95 3.82 10.23
N VAL A 263 10.92 4.24 8.96
CA VAL A 263 11.66 5.42 8.48
C VAL A 263 11.25 6.65 9.29
N SER A 264 9.95 6.86 9.50
CA SER A 264 9.44 8.00 10.28
C SER A 264 9.85 7.98 11.75
N ARG A 265 9.98 6.79 12.36
CA ARG A 265 10.47 6.61 13.74
C ARG A 265 11.96 6.79 13.89
N THR A 266 12.72 6.36 12.88
CA THR A 266 14.19 6.42 12.87
C THR A 266 14.67 7.86 12.61
N ARG A 267 13.90 8.64 11.86
CA ARG A 267 14.27 10.01 11.51
C ARG A 267 14.24 10.98 12.67
N THR A 268 15.19 11.91 12.61
CA THR A 268 15.27 13.06 13.51
C THR A 268 14.40 14.26 13.09
N GLN A 269 14.00 14.37 11.81
CA GLN A 269 13.15 15.45 11.29
C GLN A 269 11.80 14.93 10.75
N ARG A 270 10.70 15.58 11.14
CA ARG A 270 9.35 15.31 10.61
C ARG A 270 9.16 16.00 9.27
N GLN A 271 8.60 15.29 8.29
CA GLN A 271 8.14 15.86 7.03
C GLN A 271 6.61 15.83 6.97
N ASP A 272 6.05 16.83 6.29
CA ASP A 272 4.61 17.06 6.21
C ASP A 272 3.87 15.89 5.55
N GLY A 273 2.92 15.32 6.31
CA GLY A 273 2.09 14.19 5.94
C GLY A 273 1.02 14.57 4.93
N GLY A 274 1.42 14.77 3.67
CA GLY A 274 0.48 15.07 2.56
C GLY A 274 -0.52 13.94 2.25
N SER A 275 -0.35 12.75 2.81
CA SER A 275 -1.29 11.62 2.69
C SER A 275 -2.35 11.57 3.79
N THR A 276 -2.26 12.41 4.84
CA THR A 276 -3.19 12.38 6.00
C THR A 276 -4.65 12.48 5.58
N ARG A 277 -4.94 13.25 4.52
CA ARG A 277 -6.29 13.45 3.95
C ARG A 277 -6.90 12.20 3.32
N PHE A 278 -6.07 11.21 2.99
CA PHE A 278 -6.49 9.93 2.40
C PHE A 278 -6.51 8.81 3.44
N SER A 279 -5.85 8.99 4.59
CA SER A 279 -5.75 7.99 5.65
C SER A 279 -7.08 7.77 6.36
N ALA A 280 -7.42 6.50 6.57
CA ALA A 280 -8.60 6.11 7.32
C ALA A 280 -8.49 6.52 8.82
N PRO A 281 -9.60 6.93 9.47
CA PRO A 281 -9.56 7.50 10.82
C PRO A 281 -9.05 6.53 11.90
N GLU A 282 -9.23 5.23 11.71
CA GLU A 282 -8.71 4.18 12.60
C GLU A 282 -7.17 4.10 12.59
N LEU A 283 -6.51 4.54 11.50
CA LEU A 283 -5.05 4.57 11.41
C LEU A 283 -4.45 5.74 12.19
N THR A 284 -5.21 6.81 12.38
CA THR A 284 -4.81 8.00 13.17
C THR A 284 -5.01 7.80 14.66
N SER A 285 -6.07 7.07 15.05
CA SER A 285 -6.45 6.86 16.45
C SER A 285 -5.71 5.71 17.14
N SER A 286 -5.00 4.88 16.37
CA SER A 286 -4.35 3.68 16.89
C SER A 286 -3.02 4.01 17.58
N PRO A 287 -2.72 3.42 18.75
CA PRO A 287 -1.37 3.42 19.29
C PRO A 287 -0.37 2.94 18.23
N ALA A 288 0.86 3.48 18.22
CA ALA A 288 1.88 3.16 17.22
C ALA A 288 2.14 1.65 17.09
N ASP A 289 1.94 0.90 18.16
CA ASP A 289 2.18 -0.54 18.25
C ASP A 289 1.03 -1.38 17.65
N LYS A 290 -0.11 -0.75 17.36
CA LYS A 290 -1.30 -1.35 16.73
C LYS A 290 -1.56 -0.83 15.31
N PHE A 291 -0.63 -0.06 14.75
CA PHE A 291 -0.73 0.46 13.38
C PHE A 291 -0.79 -0.70 12.39
N ARG A 292 -1.98 -0.98 11.84
CA ARG A 292 -2.18 -2.01 10.84
C ARG A 292 -3.12 -1.51 9.75
N THR A 293 -2.58 -1.38 8.54
CA THR A 293 -3.38 -1.16 7.35
C THR A 293 -4.17 -2.43 7.03
N THR A 294 -5.39 -2.25 6.54
CA THR A 294 -6.33 -3.33 6.18
C THR A 294 -6.91 -3.08 4.79
N SER A 295 -7.56 -4.08 4.20
CA SER A 295 -8.31 -3.87 2.95
C SER A 295 -9.33 -2.75 3.11
N GLN A 296 -9.99 -2.67 4.28
CA GLN A 296 -10.99 -1.64 4.56
C GLN A 296 -10.39 -0.24 4.69
N SER A 297 -9.14 -0.10 5.15
CA SER A 297 -8.45 1.19 5.13
C SER A 297 -8.09 1.63 3.70
N ASP A 298 -7.78 0.68 2.81
CA ASP A 298 -7.59 0.99 1.38
C ASP A 298 -8.89 1.43 0.72
N ILE A 299 -10.04 0.83 1.06
CA ILE A 299 -11.35 1.25 0.53
C ILE A 299 -11.69 2.68 0.94
N TYR A 300 -11.36 3.08 2.17
CA TYR A 300 -11.49 4.47 2.60
C TYR A 300 -10.59 5.40 1.78
N ALA A 301 -9.31 5.05 1.63
CA ALA A 301 -8.36 5.84 0.87
C ALA A 301 -8.76 5.95 -0.61
N LEU A 302 -9.32 4.88 -1.17
CA LEU A 302 -9.88 4.85 -2.52
C LEU A 302 -11.08 5.79 -2.66
N ALA A 303 -11.93 5.92 -1.65
CA ALA A 303 -13.02 6.90 -1.65
C ALA A 303 -12.49 8.33 -1.69
N MET A 304 -11.47 8.63 -0.89
CA MET A 304 -10.82 9.94 -0.86
C MET A 304 -10.10 10.27 -2.16
N LEU A 305 -9.42 9.29 -2.76
CA LEU A 305 -8.80 9.39 -4.08
C LEU A 305 -9.84 9.63 -5.17
N THR A 306 -10.95 8.88 -5.15
CA THR A 306 -12.04 9.04 -6.11
C THR A 306 -12.70 10.41 -5.98
N TYR A 307 -12.93 10.89 -4.76
CA TYR A 307 -13.40 12.26 -4.50
C TYR A 307 -12.41 13.31 -5.04
N ASN A 308 -11.11 13.09 -4.84
CA ASN A 308 -10.08 13.98 -5.35
C ASN A 308 -10.06 14.04 -6.88
N MET A 309 -10.23 12.90 -7.56
CA MET A 309 -10.35 12.87 -9.02
C MET A 309 -11.62 13.57 -9.51
N TRP A 310 -12.74 13.38 -8.81
CA TRP A 310 -14.03 13.96 -9.21
C TRP A 310 -14.05 15.48 -9.04
N THR A 311 -13.42 16.01 -7.99
CA THR A 311 -13.38 17.45 -7.69
C THR A 311 -12.15 18.18 -8.19
N GLY A 312 -11.07 17.46 -8.52
CA GLY A 312 -9.76 18.04 -8.78
C GLY A 312 -9.13 18.71 -7.54
N GLN A 313 -9.78 18.62 -6.38
CA GLN A 313 -9.34 19.25 -5.13
C GLN A 313 -8.98 18.20 -4.09
N LYS A 314 -7.99 18.50 -3.25
CA LYS A 314 -7.65 17.62 -2.12
C LYS A 314 -8.88 17.45 -1.21
N PRO A 315 -9.13 16.26 -0.64
CA PRO A 315 -10.18 16.08 0.36
C PRO A 315 -10.00 17.08 1.52
N PHE A 316 -11.09 17.67 1.99
CA PHE A 316 -11.07 18.73 3.00
C PHE A 316 -10.28 19.98 2.60
N SER A 317 -10.38 20.41 1.33
CA SER A 317 -9.64 21.57 0.78
C SER A 317 -9.90 22.87 1.54
N GLU A 318 -11.00 22.96 2.29
CA GLU A 318 -11.33 24.07 3.17
C GLU A 318 -10.54 24.11 4.50
N ILE A 319 -9.84 23.03 4.84
CA ILE A 319 -9.04 22.90 6.07
C ILE A 319 -7.56 22.98 5.69
N GLU A 320 -6.87 24.01 6.16
CA GLU A 320 -5.46 24.23 5.86
C GLU A 320 -4.52 23.27 6.63
N LEU A 321 -4.81 23.01 7.91
CA LEU A 321 -3.91 22.28 8.79
C LEU A 321 -4.20 20.77 8.78
N GLU A 322 -3.20 19.95 8.46
CA GLU A 322 -3.33 18.48 8.36
C GLU A 322 -3.83 17.82 9.65
N TRP A 323 -3.40 18.31 10.82
CA TRP A 323 -3.86 17.75 12.10
C TRP A 323 -5.35 18.03 12.35
N GLN A 324 -5.90 19.15 11.83
CA GLN A 324 -7.33 19.43 11.91
C GLN A 324 -8.11 18.48 11.02
N VAL A 325 -7.61 18.17 9.82
CA VAL A 325 -8.22 17.15 8.94
C VAL A 325 -8.26 15.79 9.63
N ALA A 326 -7.15 15.40 10.26
CA ALA A 326 -7.04 14.15 11.00
C ALA A 326 -8.09 14.10 12.13
N LEU A 327 -8.20 15.16 12.93
CA LEU A 327 -9.18 15.28 14.02
C LEU A 327 -10.62 15.24 13.50
N THR A 328 -10.94 16.01 12.44
CA THR A 328 -12.26 16.02 11.80
C THR A 328 -12.64 14.64 11.29
N SER A 329 -11.70 13.93 10.66
CA SER A 329 -11.93 12.57 10.15
C SER A 329 -12.22 11.57 11.27
N VAL A 330 -11.46 11.64 12.38
CA VAL A 330 -11.67 10.82 13.58
C VAL A 330 -13.03 11.10 14.23
N GLN A 331 -13.49 12.35 14.21
CA GLN A 331 -14.81 12.75 14.71
C GLN A 331 -15.97 12.42 13.75
N GLY A 332 -15.70 11.75 12.63
CA GLY A 332 -16.72 11.35 11.65
C GLY A 332 -17.01 12.38 10.56
N GLY A 333 -16.29 13.51 10.54
CA GLY A 333 -16.38 14.49 9.46
C GLY A 333 -15.88 13.92 8.13
N ARG A 334 -16.47 14.36 7.02
CA ARG A 334 -16.15 13.94 5.65
C ARG A 334 -16.13 15.16 4.71
N PRO A 335 -15.48 15.06 3.54
CA PRO A 335 -15.51 16.14 2.56
C PRO A 335 -16.94 16.53 2.19
N ARG A 336 -17.14 17.81 1.87
CA ARG A 336 -18.45 18.30 1.44
C ARG A 336 -18.84 17.69 0.10
N ARG A 337 -20.14 17.50 -0.15
CA ARG A 337 -20.61 17.07 -1.47
C ARG A 337 -20.24 18.14 -2.51
N PRO A 338 -19.62 17.78 -3.65
CA PRO A 338 -19.31 18.74 -4.69
C PRO A 338 -20.60 19.33 -5.28
N THR A 339 -20.54 20.58 -5.71
CA THR A 339 -21.55 21.21 -6.56
C THR A 339 -21.04 21.25 -8.01
N ALA A 340 -21.91 21.54 -8.97
CA ALA A 340 -21.51 21.73 -10.38
C ALA A 340 -20.36 22.76 -10.55
N SER A 341 -20.26 23.76 -9.65
CA SER A 341 -19.20 24.78 -9.69
C SER A 341 -17.85 24.32 -9.13
N THR A 342 -17.81 23.21 -8.41
CA THR A 342 -16.60 22.70 -7.72
C THR A 342 -16.17 21.32 -8.24
N ALA A 343 -16.93 20.72 -9.16
CA ALA A 343 -16.59 19.45 -9.77
C ALA A 343 -15.60 19.66 -10.92
N HIS A 344 -14.56 18.83 -10.97
CA HIS A 344 -13.62 18.77 -12.07
C HIS A 344 -14.17 17.96 -13.24
N VAL A 345 -15.09 17.05 -12.93
CA VAL A 345 -15.77 16.16 -13.88
C VAL A 345 -17.27 16.28 -13.70
N ASN A 346 -17.99 16.64 -14.76
CA ASN A 346 -19.45 16.80 -14.74
C ASN A 346 -20.14 15.44 -14.92
N LEU A 347 -20.72 14.92 -13.84
CA LEU A 347 -21.55 13.72 -13.86
C LEU A 347 -23.01 14.10 -14.12
N ALA A 348 -23.75 13.26 -14.84
CA ALA A 348 -25.20 13.43 -14.99
C ALA A 348 -25.90 13.28 -13.62
N GLU A 349 -27.02 13.97 -13.38
CA GLU A 349 -27.66 14.06 -12.05
C GLU A 349 -27.91 12.71 -11.37
N GLY A 350 -28.44 11.72 -12.11
CA GLY A 350 -28.64 10.35 -11.60
C GLY A 350 -27.32 9.63 -11.29
N VAL A 351 -26.33 9.77 -12.17
CA VAL A 351 -24.98 9.19 -11.98
C VAL A 351 -24.32 9.79 -10.74
N GLU A 352 -24.41 11.11 -10.57
CA GLU A 352 -23.83 11.83 -9.45
C GLU A 352 -24.37 11.35 -8.10
N ALA A 353 -25.69 11.15 -8.00
CA ALA A 353 -26.33 10.68 -6.77
C ALA A 353 -25.88 9.26 -6.38
N ALA A 354 -25.80 8.33 -7.34
CA ALA A 354 -25.28 6.98 -7.08
C ALA A 354 -23.79 7.00 -6.73
N PHE A 355 -23.01 7.82 -7.43
CA PHE A 355 -21.58 7.97 -7.20
C PHE A 355 -21.30 8.50 -5.78
N TRP A 356 -22.01 9.55 -5.36
CA TRP A 356 -21.91 10.09 -4.02
C TRP A 356 -22.29 9.07 -2.93
N ARG A 357 -23.40 8.34 -3.11
CA ARG A 357 -23.83 7.29 -2.16
C ARG A 357 -22.75 6.21 -2.00
N LEU A 358 -22.16 5.75 -3.10
CA LEU A 358 -21.08 4.76 -3.04
C LEU A 358 -19.86 5.29 -2.28
N LEU A 359 -19.44 6.54 -2.51
CA LEU A 359 -18.37 7.16 -1.71
C LEU A 359 -18.71 7.20 -0.22
N GLN A 360 -19.98 7.48 0.13
CA GLN A 360 -20.45 7.48 1.51
C GLN A 360 -20.29 6.13 2.21
N GLU A 361 -20.54 5.04 1.50
CA GLU A 361 -20.36 3.69 2.00
C GLU A 361 -18.87 3.32 2.11
N MET A 362 -18.06 3.68 1.11
CA MET A 362 -16.62 3.40 1.09
C MET A 362 -15.85 4.10 2.21
N TRP A 363 -16.23 5.33 2.59
CA TRP A 363 -15.59 6.05 3.70
C TRP A 363 -16.35 5.96 5.02
N ALA A 364 -17.20 4.95 5.21
CA ALA A 364 -17.93 4.74 6.45
C ALA A 364 -16.98 4.77 7.67
N GLN A 365 -17.44 5.36 8.79
CA GLN A 365 -16.60 5.50 9.99
C GLN A 365 -16.16 4.15 10.54
N ASP A 366 -17.08 3.18 10.60
CA ASP A 366 -16.81 1.81 10.97
C ASP A 366 -16.20 1.05 9.77
N PRO A 367 -14.96 0.54 9.87
CA PRO A 367 -14.31 -0.18 8.78
C PRO A 367 -15.08 -1.42 8.31
N SER A 368 -15.83 -2.08 9.20
CA SER A 368 -16.59 -3.29 8.87
C SER A 368 -17.79 -3.02 7.95
N LYS A 369 -18.25 -1.76 7.89
CA LYS A 369 -19.38 -1.34 7.04
C LYS A 369 -18.96 -0.96 5.63
N ARG A 370 -17.66 -0.85 5.35
CA ARG A 370 -17.16 -0.49 4.03
C ARG A 370 -17.30 -1.70 3.09
N PRO A 371 -17.73 -1.53 1.84
CA PRO A 371 -17.80 -2.63 0.87
C PRO A 371 -16.40 -3.17 0.55
N VAL A 372 -16.31 -4.45 0.18
CA VAL A 372 -15.07 -5.03 -0.36
C VAL A 372 -14.80 -4.55 -1.78
N SER A 373 -13.54 -4.60 -2.23
CA SER A 373 -13.09 -4.02 -3.51
C SER A 373 -13.84 -4.56 -4.74
N ASP A 374 -14.20 -5.83 -4.77
CA ASP A 374 -14.96 -6.42 -5.89
C ASP A 374 -16.36 -5.80 -6.03
N ILE A 375 -17.04 -5.53 -4.89
CA ILE A 375 -18.34 -4.87 -4.88
C ILE A 375 -18.20 -3.40 -5.31
N VAL A 376 -17.13 -2.73 -4.88
CA VAL A 376 -16.85 -1.34 -5.28
C VAL A 376 -16.64 -1.23 -6.79
N LEU A 377 -15.77 -2.09 -7.36
CA LEU A 377 -15.50 -2.12 -8.79
C LEU A 377 -16.78 -2.37 -9.59
N SER A 378 -17.53 -3.41 -9.23
CA SER A 378 -18.79 -3.75 -9.93
C SER A 378 -19.79 -2.60 -9.91
N ARG A 379 -19.89 -1.87 -8.79
CA ARG A 379 -20.81 -0.73 -8.69
C ARG A 379 -20.35 0.47 -9.52
N PHE A 380 -19.05 0.76 -9.59
CA PHE A 380 -18.56 1.82 -10.48
C PHE A 380 -18.81 1.50 -11.95
N GLU A 381 -18.59 0.25 -12.38
CA GLU A 381 -18.89 -0.19 -13.75
C GLU A 381 -20.38 0.02 -14.09
N LYS A 382 -21.29 -0.46 -13.23
CA LYS A 382 -22.74 -0.26 -13.41
C LYS A 382 -23.15 1.22 -13.45
N ILE A 383 -22.57 2.06 -12.58
CA ILE A 383 -22.83 3.50 -12.56
C ILE A 383 -22.44 4.15 -13.91
N PHE A 384 -21.35 3.73 -14.53
CA PHE A 384 -20.89 4.30 -15.80
C PHE A 384 -21.57 3.72 -17.04
N GLU A 385 -22.11 2.50 -16.96
CA GLU A 385 -22.93 1.88 -17.99
C GLU A 385 -24.37 2.40 -18.00
N GLY A 386 -24.79 3.12 -16.95
CA GLY A 386 -26.16 3.65 -16.83
C GLY A 386 -27.19 2.58 -16.46
N THR A 387 -26.77 1.42 -15.97
CA THR A 387 -27.62 0.27 -15.63
C THR A 387 -28.19 0.31 -14.20
N VAL A 388 -28.08 1.46 -13.51
CA VAL A 388 -28.59 1.63 -12.14
C VAL A 388 -29.99 2.26 -12.19
N SER A 389 -31.04 1.47 -11.96
CA SER A 389 -32.40 1.96 -11.69
C SER A 389 -32.55 2.33 -10.22
N PHE A 390 -33.00 3.56 -9.95
CA PHE A 390 -33.32 4.01 -8.59
C PHE A 390 -34.75 3.63 -8.24
N GLU A 391 -34.93 2.55 -7.48
CA GLU A 391 -36.14 2.43 -6.66
C GLU A 391 -35.82 2.76 -5.20
N HIS A 392 -36.75 3.46 -4.57
CA HIS A 392 -36.67 3.86 -3.17
C HIS A 392 -36.48 2.63 -2.28
N GLU A 393 -35.49 2.72 -1.38
CA GLU A 393 -35.27 1.79 -0.26
C GLU A 393 -34.96 0.33 -0.62
N GLY A 394 -33.73 0.09 -1.07
CA GLY A 394 -33.13 -1.25 -1.12
C GLY A 394 -32.55 -1.57 -2.49
N CYS A 395 -31.22 -1.56 -2.60
CA CYS A 395 -30.56 -1.94 -3.83
C CYS A 395 -30.62 -3.47 -3.98
N ILE A 396 -31.53 -3.98 -4.82
CA ILE A 396 -31.42 -5.33 -5.37
C ILE A 396 -30.60 -5.23 -6.64
N ILE A 397 -29.48 -5.96 -6.66
CA ILE A 397 -28.67 -6.18 -7.85
C ILE A 397 -29.52 -6.99 -8.84
N MET A 398 -29.91 -6.40 -9.97
CA MET A 398 -30.27 -7.19 -11.15
C MET A 398 -29.01 -7.78 -11.79
#